data_AF-A0A7M2BXE3-F1
#
_entry.id   AF-A0A7M2BXE3-F1
#
_cell.length_a   1.000
_cell.length_b   1.000
_cell.length_c   1.000
_cell.angle_alpha   90.00
_cell.angle_beta   90.00
_cell.angle_gamma   90.00
#
_symmetry.space_group_name_H-M   'P 1'
#
loop_
_entity.id
_entity.type
_entity.pdbx_description
1 polymer ?
#
loop_
_entity_poly.entity_id
_entity_poly.type
_entity_poly.pdbx_seq_one_letter_code
_entity_poly.pdbx_strand_id
1 'polypeptide(L)'
;MDFATFEGLAVPADSSAAEELQKITGASVVKAFNTTFAATLGEGAVAGHVLDVLIAGDDEAAIQAAVDFAAAAGLNPVVVGPQRRARQLKQTGFLHILLSANEELPAYQWNSGVKLVPAA
;
A
#
# COMPACT_ATOMS: atom_id res chain seq x y z
N MET A 1 -1.50 9.29 -17.19
CA MET A 1 -2.50 9.23 -16.11
C MET A 1 -3.41 10.43 -16.27
N ASP A 2 -4.72 10.25 -16.17
CA ASP A 2 -5.63 11.38 -15.97
C ASP A 2 -5.49 11.84 -14.52
N PHE A 3 -5.01 13.07 -14.30
CA PHE A 3 -4.79 13.62 -12.96
C PHE A 3 -6.05 14.28 -12.37
N ALA A 4 -7.11 14.44 -13.17
CA ALA A 4 -8.40 14.93 -12.68
C ALA A 4 -9.21 13.79 -12.04
N THR A 5 -9.15 12.59 -12.62
CA THR A 5 -9.99 11.46 -12.18
C THR A 5 -9.20 10.26 -11.67
N PHE A 6 -7.93 10.15 -12.02
CA PHE A 6 -7.08 8.98 -11.76
C PHE A 6 -7.64 7.65 -12.29
N GLU A 7 -8.58 7.67 -13.24
CA GLU A 7 -9.22 6.46 -13.78
C GLU A 7 -8.22 5.46 -14.39
N GLY A 8 -7.07 5.94 -14.89
CA GLY A 8 -5.97 5.08 -15.34
C GLY A 8 -5.28 4.26 -14.25
N LEU A 9 -5.61 4.46 -12.97
CA LEU A 9 -5.17 3.65 -11.83
C LEU A 9 -6.19 2.58 -11.42
N ALA A 10 -7.40 2.61 -12.02
CA ALA A 10 -8.43 1.63 -11.74
C ALA A 10 -7.96 0.21 -12.13
N VAL A 11 -8.23 -0.75 -11.25
CA VAL A 11 -7.82 -2.15 -11.43
C VAL A 11 -8.95 -2.91 -12.15
N PRO A 12 -8.64 -3.78 -13.14
CA PRO A 12 -9.62 -4.72 -13.68
C PRO A 12 -10.30 -5.52 -12.55
N ALA A 13 -11.59 -5.83 -12.71
CA ALA A 13 -12.39 -6.43 -11.64
C ALA A 13 -11.91 -7.84 -11.20
N ASP A 14 -11.15 -8.52 -12.06
CA ASP A 14 -10.80 -9.94 -11.96
C ASP A 14 -9.32 -10.23 -11.67
N SER A 15 -8.44 -9.22 -11.57
CA SER A 15 -7.01 -9.43 -11.31
C SER A 15 -6.32 -8.24 -10.63
N SER A 16 -5.01 -8.34 -10.41
CA SER A 16 -4.13 -7.26 -9.95
C SER A 16 -2.78 -7.35 -10.66
N ALA A 17 -2.13 -6.21 -10.88
CA ALA A 17 -0.76 -6.18 -11.43
C ALA A 17 0.25 -7.10 -10.72
N ALA A 18 0.04 -7.41 -9.43
CA ALA A 18 0.91 -8.33 -8.71
C ALA A 18 0.69 -9.79 -9.17
N GLU A 19 -0.57 -10.18 -9.37
CA GLU A 19 -0.94 -11.48 -9.97
C GLU A 19 -0.48 -11.57 -11.43
N GLU A 20 -0.60 -10.49 -12.22
CA GLU A 20 -0.10 -10.46 -13.61
C GLU A 20 1.43 -10.59 -13.68
N LEU A 21 2.16 -9.92 -12.79
CA LEU A 21 3.63 -10.02 -12.73
C LEU A 21 4.09 -11.44 -12.37
N GLN A 22 3.41 -12.09 -11.43
CA GLN A 22 3.74 -13.45 -11.02
C GLN A 22 3.56 -14.45 -12.17
N LYS A 23 2.48 -14.32 -12.95
CA LYS A 23 2.24 -15.16 -14.14
C LYS A 23 3.35 -15.03 -15.19
N ILE A 24 3.90 -13.84 -15.37
CA ILE A 24 4.92 -13.56 -16.41
C ILE A 24 6.33 -13.98 -15.97
N THR A 25 6.65 -13.83 -14.68
CA THR A 25 8.03 -13.97 -14.19
C THR A 25 8.31 -15.32 -13.51
N GLY A 26 7.28 -15.99 -12.98
CA GLY A 26 7.46 -17.15 -12.10
C GLY A 26 8.08 -16.82 -10.74
N ALA A 27 8.32 -15.53 -10.45
CA ALA A 27 8.88 -15.07 -9.18
C ALA A 27 7.83 -15.03 -8.07
N SER A 28 8.26 -15.14 -6.83
CA SER A 28 7.44 -14.86 -5.65
C SER A 28 7.21 -13.35 -5.53
N VAL A 29 5.98 -12.91 -5.83
CA VAL A 29 5.61 -11.48 -5.83
C VAL A 29 4.93 -11.11 -4.51
N VAL A 30 5.36 -10.01 -3.92
CA VAL A 30 4.78 -9.42 -2.71
C VAL A 30 4.27 -8.01 -3.00
N LYS A 31 3.05 -7.70 -2.55
CA LYS A 31 2.46 -6.36 -2.59
C LYS A 31 2.70 -5.66 -1.26
N ALA A 32 3.40 -4.53 -1.28
CA ALA A 32 3.66 -3.68 -0.12
C ALA A 32 3.76 -2.20 -0.52
N PHE A 33 3.81 -1.30 0.47
CA PHE A 33 4.09 0.16 0.36
C PHE A 33 3.12 1.01 -0.48
N ASN A 34 2.11 0.43 -1.12
CA ASN A 34 1.21 1.21 -1.97
C ASN A 34 0.26 2.15 -1.19
N THR A 35 0.24 2.04 0.14
CA THR A 35 -0.54 2.89 1.06
C THR A 35 0.34 3.84 1.87
N THR A 36 1.65 3.88 1.60
CA THR A 36 2.62 4.76 2.27
C THR A 36 3.23 5.71 1.24
N PHE A 37 2.73 6.95 1.18
CA PHE A 37 3.15 7.92 0.17
C PHE A 37 4.62 8.31 0.28
N ALA A 38 5.22 8.67 -0.85
CA ALA A 38 6.64 9.04 -0.92
C ALA A 38 6.99 10.21 0.01
N ALA A 39 6.11 11.22 0.12
CA ALA A 39 6.33 12.38 0.97
C ALA A 39 6.41 12.03 2.47
N THR A 40 5.72 10.97 2.90
CA THR A 40 5.66 10.56 4.32
C THR A 40 6.60 9.40 4.60
N LEU A 41 6.94 8.59 3.60
CA LEU A 41 7.78 7.41 3.75
C LEU A 41 9.21 7.74 4.19
N GLY A 42 9.74 8.89 3.79
CA GLY A 42 11.07 9.34 4.22
C GLY A 42 11.16 9.63 5.72
N GLU A 43 10.10 10.16 6.31
CA GLU A 43 10.01 10.39 7.77
C GLU A 43 9.54 9.12 8.50
N GLY A 44 8.78 8.25 7.83
CA GLY A 44 8.26 7.00 8.39
C GLY A 44 7.07 7.17 9.33
N ALA A 45 6.60 8.41 9.53
CA ALA A 45 5.48 8.72 10.40
C ALA A 45 4.61 9.86 9.84
N VAL A 46 3.36 9.90 10.27
CA VAL A 46 2.42 11.02 10.03
C VAL A 46 1.74 11.34 11.34
N ALA A 47 1.75 12.61 11.75
CA ALA A 47 1.13 13.07 13.00
C ALA A 47 1.54 12.25 14.24
N GLY A 48 2.82 11.86 14.33
CA GLY A 48 3.36 11.05 15.42
C GLY A 48 3.03 9.55 15.35
N HIS A 49 2.28 9.10 14.34
CA HIS A 49 2.01 7.69 14.11
C HIS A 49 2.96 7.12 13.08
N VAL A 50 3.69 6.06 13.46
CA VAL A 50 4.48 5.26 12.52
C VAL A 50 3.57 4.70 11.42
N LEU A 51 4.03 4.77 10.17
CA LEU A 51 3.30 4.27 9.01
C LEU A 51 3.16 2.75 9.04
N ASP A 52 1.97 2.27 8.66
CA ASP A 52 1.71 0.85 8.50
C ASP A 52 1.99 0.42 7.06
N VAL A 53 2.88 -0.56 6.89
CA VAL A 53 3.17 -1.19 5.60
C VAL A 53 2.31 -2.44 5.50
N LEU A 54 1.22 -2.36 4.74
CA LEU A 54 0.33 -3.50 4.50
C LEU A 54 0.97 -4.44 3.46
N ILE A 55 1.14 -5.72 3.82
CA ILE A 55 1.91 -6.71 3.06
C ILE A 55 1.01 -7.90 2.68
N ALA A 56 0.95 -8.23 1.39
CA ALA A 56 0.28 -9.43 0.87
C ALA A 56 1.21 -10.22 -0.05
N GLY A 57 1.16 -11.55 0.04
CA GLY A 57 1.94 -12.47 -0.80
C GLY A 57 1.62 -13.92 -0.48
N ASP A 58 2.11 -14.87 -1.29
CA ASP A 58 1.87 -16.31 -1.08
C ASP A 58 3.13 -17.09 -0.64
N ASP A 59 4.31 -16.50 -0.80
CA ASP A 59 5.59 -17.11 -0.44
C ASP A 59 6.09 -16.57 0.90
N GLU A 60 6.22 -17.45 1.90
CA GLU A 60 6.57 -17.05 3.26
C GLU A 60 7.94 -16.36 3.35
N ALA A 61 8.94 -16.82 2.59
CA ALA A 61 10.28 -16.25 2.62
C ALA A 61 10.30 -14.85 1.98
N ALA A 62 9.59 -14.66 0.87
CA ALA A 62 9.44 -13.35 0.23
C ALA A 62 8.67 -12.36 1.11
N ILE A 63 7.61 -12.83 1.79
CA ILE A 63 6.85 -12.03 2.75
C ILE A 63 7.77 -11.62 3.91
N GLN A 64 8.54 -12.54 4.47
CA GLN A 64 9.44 -12.25 5.57
C GLN A 64 10.50 -11.23 5.18
N ALA A 65 11.08 -11.33 3.97
CA ALA A 65 12.02 -10.33 3.47
C ALA A 65 11.41 -8.91 3.40
N ALA A 66 10.13 -8.80 3.00
CA ALA A 66 9.43 -7.51 2.99
C ALA A 66 9.12 -6.99 4.40
N VAL A 67 8.76 -7.88 5.33
CA VAL A 67 8.54 -7.56 6.75
C VAL A 67 9.81 -7.02 7.39
N ASP A 68 10.93 -7.74 7.20
CA ASP A 68 12.23 -7.37 7.78
C ASP A 68 12.72 -6.03 7.22
N PHE A 69 12.55 -5.81 5.92
CA PHE A 69 12.90 -4.53 5.29
C PHE A 69 12.06 -3.37 5.86
N ALA A 70 10.75 -3.53 5.98
CA ALA A 70 9.88 -2.49 6.54
C ALA A 70 10.21 -2.21 8.03
N ALA A 71 10.45 -3.25 8.82
CA ALA A 71 10.85 -3.11 10.22
C ALA A 71 12.20 -2.42 10.37
N ALA A 72 13.19 -2.79 9.55
CA ALA A 72 14.52 -2.15 9.52
C ALA A 72 14.44 -0.67 9.11
N ALA A 73 13.44 -0.29 8.30
CA ALA A 73 13.15 1.10 7.96
C ALA A 73 12.38 1.86 9.07
N GLY A 74 12.12 1.24 10.23
CA GLY A 74 11.40 1.86 11.35
C GLY A 74 9.89 1.96 11.14
N LEU A 75 9.34 1.20 10.18
CA LEU A 75 7.91 1.19 9.86
C LEU A 75 7.21 0.02 10.57
N ASN A 76 5.88 0.02 10.56
CA ASN A 76 5.09 -1.07 11.14
C ASN A 76 4.62 -2.06 10.05
N PRO A 77 5.28 -3.22 9.84
CA PRO A 77 4.82 -4.21 8.88
C PRO A 77 3.55 -4.92 9.36
N VAL A 78 2.57 -5.06 8.48
CA VAL A 78 1.31 -5.76 8.75
C VAL A 78 1.00 -6.73 7.62
N VAL A 79 1.16 -8.03 7.87
CA VAL A 79 0.81 -9.08 6.90
C VAL A 79 -0.71 -9.26 6.87
N VAL A 80 -1.32 -8.96 5.71
CA VAL A 80 -2.78 -8.96 5.53
C VAL A 80 -3.30 -10.21 4.80
N GLY A 81 -2.41 -11.15 4.48
CA GLY A 81 -2.74 -12.47 3.95
C GLY A 81 -2.24 -12.71 2.51
N PRO A 82 -2.90 -13.62 1.76
CA PRO A 82 -2.39 -14.13 0.49
C PRO A 82 -2.36 -13.07 -0.63
N GLN A 83 -1.65 -13.36 -1.72
CA GLN A 83 -1.44 -12.45 -2.85
C GLN A 83 -2.72 -11.85 -3.43
N ARG A 84 -3.83 -12.61 -3.44
CA ARG A 84 -5.16 -12.12 -3.83
C ARG A 84 -5.63 -10.88 -3.06
N ARG A 85 -5.06 -10.60 -1.88
CA ARG A 85 -5.31 -9.39 -1.09
C ARG A 85 -4.69 -8.13 -1.69
N ALA A 86 -3.76 -8.27 -2.64
CA ALA A 86 -3.20 -7.15 -3.39
C ALA A 86 -4.28 -6.32 -4.10
N ARG A 87 -5.42 -6.92 -4.49
CA ARG A 87 -6.55 -6.18 -5.08
C ARG A 87 -7.14 -5.17 -4.08
N GLN A 88 -7.43 -5.61 -2.85
CA GLN A 88 -7.94 -4.72 -1.81
C GLN A 88 -6.91 -3.66 -1.45
N LEU A 89 -5.63 -4.01 -1.31
CA LEU A 89 -4.58 -3.05 -1.03
C LEU A 89 -4.49 -1.95 -2.10
N LYS A 90 -4.60 -2.31 -3.38
CA LYS A 90 -4.66 -1.31 -4.46
C LYS A 90 -5.86 -0.40 -4.34
N GLN A 91 -7.04 -0.94 -4.05
CA GLN A 91 -8.26 -0.16 -3.85
C GLN A 91 -8.10 0.82 -2.67
N THR A 92 -7.49 0.38 -1.56
CA THR A 92 -7.18 1.25 -0.42
C THR A 92 -6.23 2.39 -0.81
N GLY A 93 -5.13 2.09 -1.51
CA GLY A 93 -4.20 3.13 -1.99
C GLY A 93 -4.86 4.11 -2.96
N PHE A 94 -5.74 3.61 -3.83
CA PHE A 94 -6.51 4.46 -4.74
C PHE A 94 -7.47 5.40 -3.99
N LEU A 95 -8.19 4.90 -2.98
CA LEU A 95 -9.02 5.75 -2.12
C LEU A 95 -8.20 6.82 -1.41
N HIS A 96 -7.00 6.48 -0.91
CA HIS A 96 -6.11 7.46 -0.29
C HIS A 96 -5.66 8.55 -1.28
N ILE A 97 -5.37 8.20 -2.54
CA ILE A 97 -5.08 9.16 -3.61
C ILE A 97 -6.28 10.10 -3.84
N LEU A 98 -7.50 9.57 -3.96
CA LEU A 98 -8.70 10.39 -4.18
C LEU A 98 -8.96 11.36 -3.02
N LEU A 99 -8.77 10.93 -1.77
CA LEU A 99 -8.85 11.82 -0.61
C LEU A 99 -7.80 12.93 -0.67
N SER A 100 -6.60 12.60 -1.13
CA SER A 100 -5.47 13.54 -1.19
C SER A 100 -5.55 14.55 -2.32
N ALA A 101 -6.19 14.17 -3.43
CA ALA A 101 -6.44 15.05 -4.56
C ALA A 101 -7.65 15.98 -4.34
N ASN A 102 -8.47 15.74 -3.32
CA ASN A 102 -9.64 16.57 -3.03
C ASN A 102 -9.25 17.86 -2.29
N GLU A 103 -9.31 19.00 -2.99
CA GLU A 103 -8.98 20.32 -2.44
C GLU A 103 -9.92 20.76 -1.30
N GLU A 104 -11.13 20.21 -1.21
CA GLU A 104 -12.07 20.47 -0.11
C GLU A 104 -11.71 19.71 1.18
N LEU A 105 -10.71 18.82 1.12
CA LEU A 105 -10.25 17.99 2.24
C LEU A 105 -8.77 18.27 2.59
N PRO A 106 -8.41 19.51 3.00
CA PRO A 106 -7.01 19.90 3.22
C PRO A 106 -6.28 19.10 4.30
N ALA A 107 -7.01 18.44 5.20
CA ALA A 107 -6.43 17.57 6.24
C ALA A 107 -5.88 16.23 5.69
N TYR A 108 -6.28 15.82 4.48
CA TYR A 108 -5.94 14.52 3.90
C TYR A 108 -5.04 14.63 2.66
N GLN A 109 -4.33 15.76 2.48
CA GLN A 109 -3.41 15.96 1.34
C GLN A 109 -2.27 14.94 1.30
N TRP A 110 -1.35 15.09 0.34
CA TRP A 110 -0.27 14.14 0.01
C TRP A 110 0.71 13.81 1.16
N ASN A 111 0.63 14.50 2.29
CA ASN A 111 1.37 14.22 3.52
C ASN A 111 0.53 13.47 4.59
N SER A 112 -0.65 12.96 4.22
CA SER A 112 -1.49 12.12 5.06
C SER A 112 -1.09 10.64 4.97
N GLY A 113 -1.65 9.80 5.84
CA GLY A 113 -1.38 8.36 5.87
C GLY A 113 -2.62 7.55 6.23
N VAL A 114 -2.65 6.28 5.80
CA VAL A 114 -3.61 5.29 6.27
C VAL A 114 -3.06 4.65 7.53
N LYS A 115 -3.84 4.66 8.62
CA LYS A 115 -3.45 4.09 9.91
C LYS A 115 -4.43 3.02 10.37
N LEU A 116 -3.91 1.85 10.74
CA LEU A 116 -4.62 0.85 11.51
C LEU A 116 -4.45 1.18 13.01
N VAL A 117 -5.58 1.35 13.70
CA VAL A 117 -5.59 1.60 15.13
C VAL A 117 -5.83 0.27 15.85
N PRO A 118 -4.89 -0.22 16.69
CA PRO A 118 -5.07 -1.46 17.43
C PRO A 118 -6.30 -1.43 18.33
N ALA A 119 -6.93 -2.61 18.52
CA ALA A 119 -7.90 -2.78 19.60
C ALA A 119 -7.19 -2.65 20.95
N ALA A 120 -7.85 -2.00 21.91
CA ALA A 120 -7.36 -1.80 23.28
C ALA A 120 -7.22 -3.12 24.05
#